data_AF-A0A915TZU6-F1
#
_entry.id   AF-A0A915TZU6-F1
#
_cell.length_a   1.000
_cell.length_b   1.000
_cell.length_c   1.000
_cell.angle_alpha   90.00
_cell.angle_beta   90.00
_cell.angle_gamma   90.00
#
_symmetry.space_group_name_H-M   'P 1'
#
loop_
_entity.id
_entity.type
_entity.pdbx_description
1 polymer ?
#
loop_
_entity_poly.entity_id
_entity_poly.type
_entity_poly.pdbx_seq_one_letter_code
_entity_poly.pdbx_strand_id
1 'polypeptide(L)'
;MSQIETIPESLGDFAAVLVREISRSLALMRHDAPLIRVDRVRIRFGQPEGEDSVLTDRYPFLADGWVVEMEMDPLVQARLQGEPLPEEPAVRTLLDIFKDHSITDIKGVNRDWSAFFKHHGLETIGQLAAISTNQLSALARQRRSVKLWELHGKARLLQSDMVYFPSTALDRDRLYTLLKMDPEELLQRAGATKVSRAEIERLGEIMELLAIVVDSRVLQSMRLRDLLW
;
A
#
# COMPACT_ATOMS: atom_id res chain seq x y z
N MET A 1 24.16 22.28 -0.25
CA MET A 1 23.10 21.69 0.59
C MET A 1 22.13 21.01 -0.35
N SER A 2 22.23 19.70 -0.48
CA SER A 2 21.43 18.87 -1.38
C SER A 2 19.98 18.89 -0.91
N GLN A 3 19.08 19.45 -1.74
CA GLN A 3 17.64 19.32 -1.50
C GLN A 3 17.30 17.83 -1.61
N ILE A 4 16.64 17.29 -0.59
CA ILE A 4 16.09 15.94 -0.62
C ILE A 4 15.04 15.94 -1.74
N GLU A 5 15.34 15.27 -2.85
CA GLU A 5 14.38 15.09 -3.94
C GLU A 5 13.25 14.21 -3.44
N THR A 6 12.05 14.78 -3.36
CA THR A 6 10.82 14.04 -3.08
C THR A 6 10.60 13.02 -4.18
N ILE A 7 10.66 11.75 -3.81
CA ILE A 7 10.36 10.61 -4.67
C ILE A 7 8.87 10.71 -5.04
N PRO A 8 8.50 10.68 -6.34
CA PRO A 8 7.11 10.84 -6.75
C PRO A 8 6.27 9.61 -6.38
N GLU A 9 5.21 9.81 -5.58
CA GLU A 9 4.33 8.74 -5.06
C GLU A 9 3.07 8.50 -5.92
N SER A 10 2.84 9.34 -6.93
CA SER A 10 1.70 9.20 -7.84
C SER A 10 2.08 9.56 -9.28
N LEU A 11 1.23 9.17 -10.25
CA LEU A 11 1.38 9.58 -11.65
C LEU A 11 1.36 11.12 -11.80
N GLY A 12 0.65 11.82 -10.90
CA GLY A 12 0.64 13.28 -10.83
C GLY A 12 1.96 13.86 -10.32
N ASP A 13 2.57 13.22 -9.33
CA ASP A 13 3.88 13.64 -8.82
C ASP A 13 4.99 13.36 -9.84
N PHE A 14 4.90 12.24 -10.55
CA PHE A 14 5.79 11.93 -11.65
C PHE A 14 5.64 12.94 -12.79
N ALA A 15 4.40 13.28 -13.19
CA ALA A 15 4.16 14.33 -14.17
C ALA A 15 4.69 15.70 -13.69
N ALA A 16 4.57 16.02 -12.40
CA ALA A 16 5.10 17.25 -11.83
C ALA A 16 6.64 17.28 -11.84
N VAL A 17 7.30 16.16 -11.52
CA VAL A 17 8.77 16.01 -11.64
C VAL A 17 9.20 16.13 -13.09
N LEU A 18 8.50 15.47 -14.01
CA LEU A 18 8.82 15.51 -15.44
C LEU A 18 8.65 16.92 -16.02
N VAL A 19 7.57 17.63 -15.68
CA VAL A 19 7.36 19.05 -16.05
C VAL A 19 8.45 19.94 -15.44
N ARG A 20 8.85 19.69 -14.19
CA ARG A 20 9.92 20.45 -13.51
C ARG A 20 11.26 20.26 -14.20
N GLU A 21 11.64 19.02 -14.54
CA GLU A 21 12.93 18.75 -15.17
C GLU A 21 12.99 19.21 -16.64
N ILE A 22 11.87 19.10 -17.39
CA ILE A 22 11.76 19.72 -18.72
C ILE A 22 11.89 21.25 -18.60
N SER A 23 11.20 21.86 -17.63
CA SER A 23 11.26 23.31 -17.41
C SER A 23 12.65 23.78 -17.00
N ARG A 24 13.37 23.03 -16.16
CA ARG A 24 14.77 23.31 -15.79
C ARG A 24 15.71 23.21 -16.98
N SER A 25 15.55 22.17 -17.79
CA SER A 25 16.35 21.97 -19.00
C SER A 25 16.16 23.13 -19.98
N LEU A 26 14.91 23.57 -20.21
CA LEU A 26 14.60 24.74 -21.04
C LEU A 26 15.11 26.06 -20.44
N ALA A 27 15.08 26.20 -19.11
CA ALA A 27 15.57 27.39 -18.42
C ALA A 27 17.10 27.52 -18.48
N LEU A 28 17.83 26.42 -18.36
CA LEU A 28 19.29 26.39 -18.52
C LEU A 28 19.69 26.77 -19.95
N MET A 29 18.94 26.33 -20.95
CA MET A 29 19.19 26.61 -22.36
C MET A 29 18.81 28.03 -22.80
N ARG A 30 17.94 28.74 -22.05
CA ARG A 30 17.56 30.14 -22.34
C ARG A 30 18.72 31.12 -22.24
N HIS A 31 19.82 30.71 -21.60
CA HIS A 31 21.04 31.51 -21.53
C HIS A 31 21.81 31.54 -22.87
N ASP A 32 21.64 30.53 -23.72
CA ASP A 32 22.37 30.39 -24.99
C ASP A 32 21.53 30.78 -26.21
N ALA A 33 20.20 30.82 -26.10
CA ALA A 33 19.31 31.29 -27.17
C ALA A 33 18.06 32.02 -26.63
N PRO A 34 17.66 33.15 -27.23
CA PRO A 34 16.49 33.92 -26.80
C PRO A 34 15.15 33.24 -27.14
N LEU A 35 15.15 32.27 -28.06
CA LEU A 35 13.99 31.49 -28.45
C LEU A 35 14.42 30.03 -28.63
N ILE A 36 13.78 29.10 -27.91
CA ILE A 36 14.01 27.66 -28.03
C ILE A 36 12.77 27.06 -28.66
N ARG A 37 12.94 26.42 -29.81
CA ARG A 37 11.90 25.66 -30.49
C ARG A 37 12.11 24.18 -30.18
N VAL A 38 11.12 23.58 -29.52
CA VAL A 38 11.09 22.14 -29.25
C VAL A 38 10.18 21.52 -30.29
N ASP A 39 10.73 20.71 -31.19
CA ASP A 39 9.94 20.10 -32.26
C ASP A 39 9.30 18.77 -31.81
N ARG A 40 9.97 18.00 -30.95
CA ARG A 40 9.40 16.78 -30.36
C ARG A 40 9.98 16.43 -28.99
N VAL A 41 9.12 16.06 -28.06
CA VAL A 41 9.50 15.43 -26.78
C VAL A 41 9.02 13.97 -26.82
N ARG A 42 9.93 13.02 -26.62
CA ARG A 42 9.60 11.59 -26.49
C ARG A 42 9.98 11.11 -25.10
N ILE A 43 9.07 10.35 -24.49
CA ILE A 43 9.28 9.72 -23.19
C ILE A 43 9.16 8.21 -23.41
N ARG A 44 10.22 7.48 -23.07
CA ARG A 44 10.30 6.03 -23.20
C ARG A 44 10.33 5.40 -21.82
N PHE A 45 9.46 4.41 -21.60
CA PHE A 45 9.36 3.66 -20.34
C PHE A 45 9.84 2.23 -20.59
N GLY A 46 11.14 1.97 -20.36
CA GLY A 46 11.73 0.63 -20.54
C GLY A 46 11.81 0.08 -21.97
N GLN A 47 11.28 0.78 -22.98
CA GLN A 47 11.17 0.26 -24.35
C GLN A 47 12.37 0.62 -25.26
N PRO A 48 12.72 -0.27 -26.21
CA PRO A 48 13.79 -0.05 -27.19
C PRO A 48 13.49 1.14 -28.11
N GLU A 49 14.54 1.65 -28.76
CA GLU A 49 14.49 2.87 -29.58
C GLU A 49 13.70 2.64 -30.87
N GLY A 50 12.63 3.41 -31.09
CA GLY A 50 11.89 3.45 -32.36
C GLY A 50 10.45 2.93 -32.37
N GLU A 51 9.93 2.41 -31.25
CA GLU A 51 8.51 2.01 -31.15
C GLU A 51 7.65 3.15 -30.57
N ASP A 52 6.51 3.45 -31.21
CA ASP A 52 5.52 4.37 -30.65
C ASP A 52 4.88 3.69 -29.42
N SER A 53 5.21 4.20 -28.23
CA SER A 53 4.87 3.61 -26.95
C SER A 53 3.36 3.46 -26.74
N VAL A 54 2.80 2.29 -27.07
CA VAL A 54 1.49 1.87 -26.56
C VAL A 54 1.74 1.28 -25.17
N LEU A 55 1.23 1.95 -24.13
CA LEU A 55 1.29 1.47 -22.75
C LEU A 55 0.53 0.15 -22.62
N THR A 56 1.23 -0.98 -22.73
CA THR A 56 0.65 -2.33 -22.56
C THR A 56 0.54 -2.72 -21.09
N ASP A 57 1.39 -2.15 -20.22
CA ASP A 57 1.41 -2.39 -18.78
C ASP A 57 1.02 -1.14 -17.98
N ARG A 58 0.44 -1.34 -16.79
CA ARG A 58 -0.07 -0.23 -15.97
C ARG A 58 1.04 0.72 -15.49
N TYR A 59 2.28 0.24 -15.31
CA TYR A 59 3.45 1.01 -14.83
C TYR A 59 4.80 0.46 -15.36
N PRO A 60 5.12 0.62 -16.67
CA PRO A 60 6.31 0.02 -17.30
C PRO A 60 7.65 0.63 -16.86
N PHE A 61 7.64 1.75 -16.14
CA PHE A 61 8.84 2.44 -15.64
C PHE A 61 9.46 1.83 -14.39
N LEU A 62 8.78 0.90 -13.72
CA LEU A 62 9.23 0.29 -12.47
C LEU A 62 10.34 -0.77 -12.67
N ALA A 63 10.37 -1.45 -13.82
CA ALA A 63 11.33 -2.52 -14.07
C ALA A 63 12.64 -2.04 -14.74
N ASP A 64 12.54 -1.10 -15.68
CA ASP A 64 13.62 -0.79 -16.63
C ASP A 64 14.02 0.71 -16.66
N GLY A 65 13.51 1.51 -15.72
CA GLY A 65 13.75 2.96 -15.65
C GLY A 65 13.02 3.77 -16.74
N TRP A 66 13.50 4.98 -17.00
CA TRP A 66 12.90 5.88 -17.98
C TRP A 66 13.94 6.72 -18.73
N VAL A 67 13.61 7.08 -19.97
CA VAL A 67 14.44 7.94 -20.82
C VAL A 67 13.58 9.06 -21.40
N VAL A 68 14.02 10.30 -21.23
CA VAL A 68 13.44 11.46 -21.93
C VAL A 68 14.40 11.89 -23.02
N GLU A 69 13.88 11.99 -24.24
CA GLU A 69 14.60 12.44 -25.42
C GLU A 69 13.91 13.67 -25.99
N MET A 70 14.69 14.74 -26.15
CA MET A 70 14.24 15.97 -26.76
C MET A 70 14.97 16.14 -28.10
N GLU A 71 14.20 16.15 -29.19
CA GLU A 71 14.70 16.47 -30.52
C GLU A 71 14.51 17.97 -30.78
N MET A 72 15.62 18.66 -31.06
CA MET A 72 15.64 20.07 -31.44
C MET A 72 16.43 20.20 -32.76
N ASP A 73 15.98 21.10 -33.63
CA ASP A 73 16.57 21.33 -34.95
C ASP A 73 18.05 21.81 -34.89
N PRO A 74 18.96 21.41 -35.82
CA PRO A 74 19.18 20.09 -36.38
C PRO A 74 20.39 19.35 -35.76
N LEU A 75 20.92 19.79 -34.59
CA LEU A 75 22.20 19.27 -34.08
C LEU A 75 22.30 19.12 -32.56
N VAL A 76 21.22 19.32 -31.81
CA VAL A 76 21.26 19.19 -30.35
C VAL A 76 20.22 18.18 -29.89
N GLN A 77 20.70 17.01 -29.47
CA GLN A 77 19.92 15.99 -28.77
C GLN A 77 20.30 16.01 -27.28
N ALA A 78 19.32 16.20 -26.41
CA ALA A 78 19.49 16.03 -24.97
C ALA A 78 18.83 14.71 -24.55
N ARG A 79 19.61 13.83 -23.91
CA ARG A 79 19.16 12.53 -23.40
C ARG A 79 19.45 12.47 -21.91
N LEU A 80 18.40 12.31 -21.10
CA LEU A 80 18.52 12.08 -19.66
C LEU A 80 18.06 10.66 -19.34
N GLN A 81 18.85 9.93 -18.56
CA GLN A 81 18.52 8.59 -18.06
C GLN A 81 18.31 8.67 -16.54
N GLY A 82 17.15 8.21 -16.06
CA GLY A 82 16.89 8.04 -14.63
C GLY A 82 17.16 6.59 -14.20
N GLU A 83 17.74 6.40 -13.01
CA GLU A 83 17.88 5.07 -12.41
C GLU A 83 16.51 4.43 -12.12
N PRO A 84 16.39 3.09 -12.16
CA PRO A 84 15.18 2.40 -11.72
C PRO A 84 14.87 2.79 -10.26
N LEU A 85 13.60 3.07 -9.99
CA LEU A 85 13.15 3.30 -8.62
C LEU A 85 13.43 2.03 -7.80
N PRO A 86 13.86 2.16 -6.53
CA PRO A 86 14.02 0.99 -5.67
C PRO A 86 12.71 0.19 -5.64
N GLU A 87 12.79 -1.13 -5.72
CA GLU A 87 11.64 -2.04 -5.61
C GLU A 87 10.75 -1.58 -4.44
N GLU A 88 9.46 -1.38 -4.69
CA GLU A 88 8.50 -1.07 -3.63
C GLU A 88 8.70 -2.11 -2.51
N PRO A 89 8.86 -1.69 -1.23
CA PRO A 89 8.88 -2.66 -0.15
C PRO A 89 7.60 -3.47 -0.25
N ALA A 90 7.71 -4.79 -0.38
CA ALA A 90 6.57 -5.70 -0.53
C ALA A 90 5.47 -5.29 0.46
N VAL A 91 4.31 -4.89 -0.07
CA VAL A 91 3.21 -4.37 0.73
C VAL A 91 2.83 -5.44 1.74
N ARG A 92 3.17 -5.22 3.03
CA ARG A 92 2.82 -6.12 4.12
C ARG A 92 1.31 -6.04 4.29
N THR A 93 0.64 -7.18 4.39
CA THR A 93 -0.80 -7.23 4.65
C THR A 93 -1.05 -7.42 6.14
N LEU A 94 -2.26 -7.12 6.61
CA LEU A 94 -2.66 -7.48 7.96
C LEU A 94 -2.59 -9.00 8.17
N LEU A 95 -2.84 -9.79 7.12
CA LEU A 95 -2.77 -11.24 7.16
C LEU A 95 -1.36 -11.73 7.48
N ASP A 96 -0.30 -11.03 7.07
CA ASP A 96 1.07 -11.42 7.44
C ASP A 96 1.33 -11.40 8.95
N ILE A 97 0.57 -10.57 9.68
CA ILE A 97 0.63 -10.45 11.14
C ILE A 97 -0.28 -11.50 11.79
N PHE A 98 -1.49 -11.67 11.25
CA PHE A 98 -2.52 -12.51 11.88
C PHE A 98 -2.56 -13.95 11.36
N LYS A 99 -1.81 -14.32 10.33
CA LYS A 99 -1.93 -15.64 9.66
C LYS A 99 -1.78 -16.82 10.61
N ASP A 100 -0.87 -16.71 11.58
CA ASP A 100 -0.53 -17.79 12.52
C ASP A 100 -1.38 -17.72 13.81
N HIS A 101 -2.23 -16.70 13.95
CA HIS A 101 -3.17 -16.61 15.06
C HIS A 101 -4.24 -17.70 14.97
N SER A 102 -4.76 -18.09 16.13
CA SER A 102 -5.85 -19.06 16.23
C SER A 102 -7.10 -18.55 15.52
N ILE A 103 -7.84 -19.43 14.86
CA ILE A 103 -9.13 -19.10 14.25
C ILE A 103 -10.15 -18.54 15.25
N THR A 104 -9.98 -18.85 16.54
CA THR A 104 -10.81 -18.30 17.63
C THR A 104 -10.62 -16.81 17.88
N ASP A 105 -9.56 -16.23 17.31
CA ASP A 105 -9.26 -14.81 17.39
C ASP A 105 -10.10 -14.00 16.39
N ILE A 106 -10.79 -14.67 15.45
CA ILE A 106 -11.81 -14.05 14.61
C ILE A 106 -13.09 -13.83 15.42
N LYS A 107 -13.57 -12.60 15.40
CA LYS A 107 -14.80 -12.17 16.05
C LYS A 107 -16.00 -12.98 15.55
N GLY A 108 -16.63 -13.71 16.47
CA GLY A 108 -17.79 -14.54 16.20
C GLY A 108 -17.51 -16.03 16.00
N VAL A 109 -16.24 -16.46 16.08
CA VAL A 109 -15.87 -17.87 16.18
C VAL A 109 -16.05 -18.33 17.62
N ASN A 110 -17.18 -18.97 17.91
CA ASN A 110 -17.44 -19.60 19.21
C ASN A 110 -16.87 -21.02 19.28
N ARG A 111 -17.04 -21.70 20.42
CA ARG A 111 -16.52 -23.07 20.64
C ARG A 111 -17.00 -24.08 19.59
N ASP A 112 -18.24 -23.95 19.14
CA ASP A 112 -18.85 -24.84 18.16
C ASP A 112 -18.25 -24.63 16.75
N TRP A 113 -18.07 -23.38 16.33
CA TRP A 113 -17.31 -23.07 15.11
C TRP A 113 -15.84 -23.50 15.19
N SER A 114 -15.18 -23.28 16.33
CA SER A 114 -13.81 -23.72 16.56
C SER A 114 -13.67 -25.25 16.43
N ALA A 115 -14.59 -26.02 17.01
CA ALA A 115 -14.60 -27.46 16.88
C ALA A 115 -14.83 -27.92 15.43
N PHE A 116 -15.76 -27.26 14.72
CA PHE A 116 -15.99 -27.51 13.30
C PHE A 116 -14.74 -27.28 12.46
N PHE A 117 -14.08 -26.12 12.61
CA PHE A 117 -12.86 -25.81 11.86
C PHE A 117 -11.73 -26.77 12.17
N LYS A 118 -11.52 -27.11 13.44
CA LYS A 118 -10.51 -28.09 13.86
C LYS A 118 -10.74 -29.47 13.25
N HIS A 119 -12.00 -29.93 13.18
CA HIS A 119 -12.35 -31.19 12.52
C HIS A 119 -11.94 -31.20 11.03
N HIS A 120 -11.90 -30.04 10.39
CA HIS A 120 -11.48 -29.86 8.99
C HIS A 120 -10.02 -29.43 8.83
N GLY A 121 -9.21 -29.49 9.90
CA GLY A 121 -7.79 -29.13 9.86
C GLY A 121 -7.51 -27.64 9.69
N LEU A 122 -8.50 -26.79 10.01
CA LEU A 122 -8.40 -25.34 9.96
C LEU A 122 -8.24 -24.82 11.40
N GLU A 123 -7.02 -24.46 11.77
CA GLU A 123 -6.71 -24.01 13.13
C GLU A 123 -6.31 -22.54 13.17
N THR A 124 -5.83 -22.00 12.05
CA THR A 124 -5.30 -20.64 11.95
C THR A 124 -6.15 -19.73 11.06
N ILE A 125 -6.01 -18.41 11.26
CA ILE A 125 -6.66 -17.40 10.42
C ILE A 125 -6.17 -17.51 8.97
N GLY A 126 -4.87 -17.72 8.75
CA GLY A 126 -4.28 -17.85 7.42
C GLY A 126 -4.88 -19.02 6.64
N GLN A 127 -5.07 -20.16 7.30
CA GLN A 127 -5.73 -21.33 6.70
C GLN A 127 -7.17 -21.03 6.31
N LEU A 128 -7.94 -20.34 7.16
CA LEU A 128 -9.31 -19.94 6.83
C LEU A 128 -9.35 -18.95 5.66
N ALA A 129 -8.44 -17.97 5.61
CA ALA A 129 -8.37 -17.00 4.53
C ALA A 129 -7.98 -17.63 3.17
N ALA A 130 -7.23 -18.74 3.21
CA ALA A 130 -6.74 -19.44 2.02
C ALA A 130 -7.72 -20.47 1.42
N ILE A 131 -8.89 -20.68 2.04
CA ILE A 131 -9.87 -21.66 1.54
C ILE A 131 -10.39 -21.24 0.17
N SER A 132 -10.35 -22.16 -0.79
CA SER A 132 -10.92 -21.91 -2.12
C SER A 132 -12.45 -21.81 -2.10
N THR A 133 -13.05 -21.11 -3.07
CA THR A 133 -14.52 -20.99 -3.20
C THR A 133 -15.23 -22.35 -3.25
N ASN A 134 -14.60 -23.36 -3.84
CA ASN A 134 -15.14 -24.72 -3.91
C ASN A 134 -15.17 -25.40 -2.54
N GLN A 135 -14.06 -25.33 -1.79
CA GLN A 135 -13.99 -25.86 -0.42
C GLN A 135 -14.96 -25.12 0.51
N LEU A 136 -15.03 -23.80 0.40
CA LEU A 136 -15.95 -22.97 1.18
C LEU A 136 -17.41 -23.35 0.92
N SER A 137 -17.78 -23.56 -0.34
CA SER A 137 -19.12 -24.01 -0.72
C SER A 137 -19.45 -25.40 -0.17
N ALA A 138 -18.48 -26.33 -0.19
CA ALA A 138 -18.66 -27.68 0.35
C ALA A 138 -18.86 -27.64 1.89
N LEU A 139 -18.01 -26.91 2.60
CA LEU A 139 -18.10 -26.73 4.05
C LEU A 139 -19.40 -26.03 4.45
N ALA A 140 -19.83 -25.01 3.69
CA ALA A 140 -21.07 -24.28 3.95
C ALA A 140 -22.31 -25.19 3.81
N ARG A 141 -22.32 -26.08 2.81
CA ARG A 141 -23.39 -27.07 2.62
C ARG A 141 -23.41 -28.10 3.74
N GLN A 142 -22.24 -28.63 4.14
CA GLN A 142 -22.13 -29.58 5.24
C GLN A 142 -22.64 -28.97 6.54
N ARG A 143 -22.25 -27.73 6.83
CA ARG A 143 -22.62 -27.02 8.05
C ARG A 143 -24.03 -26.43 8.01
N ARG A 144 -24.65 -26.32 6.82
CA ARG A 144 -25.96 -25.70 6.57
C ARG A 144 -26.07 -24.30 7.17
N SER A 145 -25.01 -23.49 7.06
CA SER A 145 -24.97 -22.16 7.66
C SER A 145 -24.26 -21.14 6.78
N VAL A 146 -24.94 -20.00 6.54
CA VAL A 146 -24.37 -18.85 5.84
C VAL A 146 -23.29 -18.14 6.65
N LYS A 147 -23.24 -18.36 7.98
CA LYS A 147 -22.24 -17.76 8.87
C LYS A 147 -20.81 -18.13 8.49
N LEU A 148 -20.59 -19.29 7.86
CA LEU A 148 -19.27 -19.68 7.37
C LEU A 148 -18.73 -18.66 6.36
N TRP A 149 -19.57 -18.11 5.47
CA TRP A 149 -19.18 -17.09 4.51
C TRP A 149 -18.79 -15.79 5.20
N GLU A 150 -19.50 -15.39 6.27
CA GLU A 150 -19.13 -14.23 7.08
C GLU A 150 -17.77 -14.41 7.76
N LEU A 151 -17.53 -15.58 8.38
CA LEU A 151 -16.28 -15.87 9.08
C LEU A 151 -15.09 -15.94 8.11
N HIS A 152 -15.29 -16.59 6.95
CA HIS A 152 -14.31 -16.60 5.88
C HIS A 152 -14.05 -15.20 5.30
N GLY A 153 -15.12 -14.42 5.07
CA GLY A 153 -15.01 -13.04 4.61
C GLY A 153 -14.19 -12.17 5.56
N LYS A 154 -14.41 -12.31 6.88
CA LYS A 154 -13.60 -11.66 7.91
C LYS A 154 -12.13 -12.03 7.83
N ALA A 155 -11.80 -13.32 7.69
CA ALA A 155 -10.41 -13.75 7.53
C ALA A 155 -9.77 -13.13 6.27
N ARG A 156 -10.53 -13.03 5.17
CA ARG A 156 -10.05 -12.41 3.93
C ARG A 156 -9.93 -10.89 3.97
N LEU A 157 -10.68 -10.19 4.82
CA LEU A 157 -10.47 -8.76 5.03
C LEU A 157 -9.07 -8.44 5.58
N LEU A 158 -8.39 -9.40 6.20
CA LEU A 158 -7.00 -9.20 6.62
C LEU A 158 -6.01 -9.22 5.44
N GLN A 159 -6.43 -9.60 4.23
CA GLN A 159 -5.61 -9.43 3.02
C GLN A 159 -5.46 -7.95 2.63
N SER A 160 -6.13 -7.03 3.34
CA SER A 160 -5.94 -5.60 3.18
C SER A 160 -4.51 -5.18 3.49
N ASP A 161 -4.02 -4.27 2.66
CA ASP A 161 -2.69 -3.68 2.75
C ASP A 161 -2.52 -2.93 4.07
N MET A 162 -1.35 -3.12 4.68
CA MET A 162 -0.95 -2.32 5.82
C MET A 162 -0.35 -1.02 5.31
N VAL A 163 -0.86 0.09 5.84
CA VAL A 163 -0.32 1.42 5.54
C VAL A 163 0.88 1.68 6.44
N TYR A 164 1.92 2.30 5.89
CA TYR A 164 3.02 2.82 6.69
C TYR A 164 2.50 3.82 7.73
N PHE A 165 2.91 3.64 8.97
CA PHE A 165 2.66 4.58 10.04
C PHE A 165 3.96 4.76 10.83
N PRO A 166 4.47 5.99 10.98
CA PRO A 166 5.76 6.21 11.61
C PRO A 166 5.71 5.87 13.10
N SER A 167 6.88 5.57 13.69
CA SER A 167 6.97 5.30 15.12
C SER A 167 6.62 6.56 15.94
N THR A 168 5.66 6.41 16.86
CA THR A 168 5.18 7.50 17.72
C THR A 168 5.02 7.05 19.17
N ALA A 169 4.52 7.94 20.03
CA ALA A 169 4.14 7.55 21.39
C ALA A 169 3.00 6.52 21.42
N LEU A 170 2.19 6.44 20.35
CA LEU A 170 1.05 5.51 20.23
C LEU A 170 1.49 4.04 20.12
N ASP A 171 2.74 3.77 19.75
CA ASP A 171 3.33 2.43 19.63
C ASP A 171 3.18 1.58 20.89
N ARG A 172 3.05 2.23 22.06
CA ARG A 172 2.92 1.60 23.37
C ARG A 172 1.47 1.32 23.76
N ASP A 173 0.53 2.00 23.14
CA ASP A 173 -0.89 1.87 23.42
C ASP A 173 -1.44 0.58 22.79
N ARG A 174 -2.45 0.01 23.46
CA ARG A 174 -3.16 -1.17 22.97
C ARG A 174 -4.09 -0.76 21.84
N LEU A 175 -4.27 -1.62 20.85
CA LEU A 175 -5.16 -1.35 19.70
C LEU A 175 -6.59 -1.01 20.16
N TYR A 176 -7.10 -1.75 21.15
CA TYR A 176 -8.42 -1.50 21.73
C TYR A 176 -8.55 -0.14 22.43
N THR A 177 -7.45 0.41 22.93
CA THR A 177 -7.43 1.74 23.55
C THR A 177 -7.43 2.83 22.47
N LEU A 178 -6.64 2.65 21.41
CA LEU A 178 -6.58 3.57 20.27
C LEU A 178 -7.93 3.66 19.55
N LEU A 179 -8.64 2.53 19.40
CA LEU A 179 -9.99 2.44 18.82
C LEU A 179 -11.06 3.31 19.50
N LYS A 180 -10.80 3.79 20.72
CA LYS A 180 -11.74 4.61 21.49
C LYS A 180 -11.37 6.09 21.49
N MET A 181 -10.23 6.44 20.90
CA MET A 181 -9.74 7.81 20.87
C MET A 181 -10.31 8.52 19.66
N ASP A 182 -10.63 9.80 19.83
CA ASP A 182 -11.01 10.64 18.72
C ASP A 182 -9.78 10.92 17.83
N PRO A 183 -9.96 11.12 16.51
CA PRO A 183 -8.85 11.40 15.59
C PRO A 183 -7.98 12.59 16.01
N GLU A 184 -8.57 13.61 16.65
CA GLU A 184 -7.83 14.77 17.16
C GLU A 184 -6.93 14.41 18.34
N GLU A 185 -7.38 13.53 19.24
CA GLU A 185 -6.57 13.01 20.35
C GLU A 185 -5.40 12.17 19.82
N LEU A 186 -5.68 11.28 18.84
CA LEU A 186 -4.65 10.47 18.19
C LEU A 186 -3.58 11.34 17.53
N LEU A 187 -3.99 12.38 16.80
CA LEU A 187 -3.07 13.33 16.15
C LEU A 187 -2.22 14.09 17.16
N GLN A 188 -2.83 14.57 18.26
CA GLN A 188 -2.12 15.28 19.32
C GLN A 188 -1.07 14.39 19.99
N ARG A 189 -1.41 13.13 20.27
CA ARG A 189 -0.52 12.16 20.93
C ARG A 189 0.56 11.59 20.02
N ALA A 190 0.25 11.37 18.74
CA ALA A 190 1.23 10.99 17.72
C ALA A 190 2.27 12.10 17.51
N GLY A 191 1.84 13.36 17.67
CA GLY A 191 2.61 14.57 17.43
C GLY A 191 2.43 15.03 15.99
N ALA A 192 1.75 16.17 15.82
CA ALA A 192 1.39 16.72 14.51
C ALA A 192 2.58 17.03 13.58
N THR A 193 3.81 17.06 14.09
CA THR A 193 5.04 17.21 13.30
C THR A 193 5.55 15.90 12.70
N LYS A 194 5.07 14.76 13.20
CA LYS A 194 5.48 13.42 12.78
C LYS A 194 4.43 12.69 11.96
N VAL A 195 3.16 13.01 12.18
CA VAL A 195 2.03 12.33 11.56
C VAL A 195 1.02 13.36 11.05
N SER A 196 0.60 13.17 9.80
CA SER A 196 -0.43 13.95 9.12
C SER A 196 -1.83 13.48 9.50
N ARG A 197 -2.84 14.32 9.24
CA ARG A 197 -4.24 13.94 9.44
C ARG A 197 -4.64 12.72 8.58
N ALA A 198 -4.14 12.65 7.34
CA ALA A 198 -4.41 11.53 6.44
C ALA A 198 -3.87 10.20 6.97
N GLU A 199 -2.70 10.19 7.62
CA GLU A 199 -2.15 8.98 8.24
C GLU A 199 -2.97 8.54 9.46
N ILE A 200 -3.51 9.49 10.25
CA ILE A 200 -4.43 9.17 11.35
C ILE A 200 -5.75 8.61 10.83
N GLU A 201 -6.30 9.18 9.75
CA GLU A 201 -7.52 8.67 9.10
C GLU A 201 -7.31 7.23 8.61
N ARG A 202 -6.20 6.97 7.89
CA ARG A 202 -5.85 5.60 7.44
C ARG A 202 -5.63 4.63 8.59
N LEU A 203 -4.97 5.05 9.67
CA LEU A 203 -4.86 4.24 10.88
C LEU A 203 -6.24 3.91 11.45
N GLY A 204 -7.15 4.89 11.48
CA GLY A 204 -8.54 4.72 11.88
C GLY A 204 -9.26 3.64 11.05
N GLU A 205 -9.14 3.70 9.73
CA GLU A 205 -9.72 2.71 8.81
C GLU A 205 -9.20 1.28 9.09
N ILE A 206 -7.89 1.13 9.31
CA ILE A 206 -7.28 -0.16 9.69
C ILE A 206 -7.83 -0.63 11.04
N MET A 207 -7.92 0.27 12.03
CA MET A 207 -8.45 -0.05 13.35
C MET A 207 -9.90 -0.51 13.27
N GLU A 208 -10.74 0.18 12.50
CA GLU A 208 -12.15 -0.20 12.27
C GLU A 208 -12.28 -1.58 11.62
N LEU A 209 -11.46 -1.86 10.60
CA LEU A 209 -11.40 -3.18 9.97
C LEU A 209 -11.05 -4.26 11.01
N LEU A 210 -10.01 -4.02 11.82
CA LEU A 210 -9.63 -4.94 12.89
C LEU A 210 -10.74 -5.11 13.93
N ALA A 211 -11.50 -4.07 14.27
CA ALA A 211 -12.63 -4.16 15.20
C ALA A 211 -13.82 -4.99 14.67
N ILE A 212 -13.97 -5.06 13.34
CA ILE A 212 -14.95 -5.91 12.66
C ILE A 212 -14.49 -7.38 12.64
N VAL A 213 -13.21 -7.61 12.36
CA VAL A 213 -12.65 -8.93 12.08
C VAL A 213 -12.18 -9.66 13.35
N VAL A 214 -11.44 -8.98 14.21
CA VAL A 214 -10.69 -9.56 15.33
C VAL A 214 -11.45 -9.41 16.64
N ASP A 215 -11.38 -10.43 17.48
CA ASP A 215 -12.01 -10.44 18.80
C ASP A 215 -11.41 -9.37 19.71
N SER A 216 -12.25 -8.73 20.54
CA SER A 216 -11.80 -7.63 21.39
C SER A 216 -10.71 -8.05 22.39
N ARG A 217 -10.67 -9.32 22.80
CA ARG A 217 -9.62 -9.84 23.70
C ARG A 217 -8.22 -9.73 23.06
N VAL A 218 -8.14 -9.94 21.75
CA VAL A 218 -6.88 -9.87 20.99
C VAL A 218 -6.48 -8.41 20.78
N LEU A 219 -7.44 -7.54 20.44
CA LEU A 219 -7.19 -6.10 20.34
C LEU A 219 -6.76 -5.48 21.69
N GLN A 220 -7.19 -6.08 22.80
CA GLN A 220 -6.77 -5.67 24.15
C GLN A 220 -5.38 -6.18 24.52
N SER A 221 -4.87 -7.24 23.90
CA SER A 221 -3.52 -7.76 24.18
C SER A 221 -2.46 -7.14 23.28
N MET A 222 -2.80 -6.81 22.04
CA MET A 222 -1.87 -6.26 21.05
C MET A 222 -1.68 -4.74 21.20
N ARG A 223 -0.44 -4.29 20.96
CA ARG A 223 -0.07 -2.88 20.87
C ARG A 223 0.08 -2.45 19.41
N LEU A 224 0.05 -1.14 19.16
CA LEU A 224 0.24 -0.61 17.81
C LEU A 224 1.57 -1.03 17.19
N ARG A 225 2.65 -1.05 17.98
CA ARG A 225 3.95 -1.51 17.47
C ARG A 225 3.93 -2.95 16.95
N ASP A 226 3.12 -3.83 17.55
CA ASP A 226 3.06 -5.25 17.19
C ASP A 226 2.31 -5.44 15.86
N LEU A 227 1.55 -4.42 15.46
CA LEU A 227 0.93 -4.34 14.14
C LEU A 227 1.91 -3.80 13.09
N LEU A 228 2.66 -2.75 13.43
CA LEU A 228 3.48 -2.03 12.45
C LEU A 228 4.88 -2.65 12.22
N TRP A 229 5.44 -3.34 13.22
CA TRP A 229 6.81 -3.86 13.24
C TRP A 229 6.82 -5.35 13.56
#